data_AF-A0A532D2N9-F1
#
_entry.id   AF-A0A532D2N9-F1
#
_cell.length_a   1.000
_cell.length_b   1.000
_cell.length_c   1.000
_cell.angle_alpha   90.00
_cell.angle_beta   90.00
_cell.angle_gamma   90.00
#
_symmetry.space_group_name_H-M   'P 1'
#
loop_
_entity.id
_entity.type
_entity.pdbx_description
1 polymer ?
#
loop_
_entity_poly.entity_id
_entity_poly.type
_entity_poly.pdbx_seq_one_letter_code
_entity_poly.pdbx_strand_id
1 'polypeptide(L)'
;MPMLFHQNMRNFNGANAARNAAYVGAFGAISAGLGAVNPIAVAGFTELTSGGNVATALGGHNAVGIPGGGPANLCAALNVQPPIMAACGLTALANGKPEFIGISISSAAALGMNVLSVGRIFLHSDGKSLNLIDDRAPVHPPPAAWCDAVHPSATHDYRGVVYVVVQNGAGHIFAVGFLHNMYSFVDQKVLVAGKIPSMMSLIGKNPALGGGAIYLGGDFNVDPVDRTNDRLGIAACYSQGTLPAAIPAGAQAGGTTWHGNLYDYWYANHGVAGGLPAAHVRTNTLDTGAGGANTMSDHVATLLAI
;
A
#
# COMPACT_ATOMS: atom_id res chain seq x y z
N MET A 1 -15.83 -4.27 -11.55
CA MET A 1 -15.23 -2.96 -11.23
C MET A 1 -13.78 -3.16 -10.84
N PRO A 2 -12.86 -2.33 -11.32
CA PRO A 2 -11.46 -2.41 -10.92
C PRO A 2 -11.28 -2.24 -9.40
N MET A 3 -10.26 -2.92 -8.85
CA MET A 3 -9.99 -2.89 -7.41
C MET A 3 -8.61 -2.29 -7.11
N LEU A 4 -8.50 -1.44 -6.10
CA LEU A 4 -7.23 -1.18 -5.43
C LEU A 4 -6.95 -2.30 -4.43
N PHE A 5 -5.69 -2.64 -4.18
CA PHE A 5 -5.27 -3.71 -3.29
C PHE A 5 -4.14 -3.21 -2.38
N HIS A 6 -4.21 -3.51 -1.08
CA HIS A 6 -3.10 -3.29 -0.14
C HIS A 6 -2.80 -4.57 0.61
N GLN A 7 -1.51 -4.90 0.76
CA GLN A 7 -1.01 -5.96 1.61
C GLN A 7 0.11 -5.44 2.50
N ASN A 8 -0.06 -5.58 3.82
CA ASN A 8 1.06 -5.46 4.75
C ASN A 8 1.86 -6.77 4.76
N MET A 9 3.16 -6.69 4.42
CA MET A 9 4.02 -7.85 4.26
C MET A 9 4.89 -8.13 5.49
N ARG A 10 4.65 -7.54 6.67
CA ARG A 10 5.29 -7.88 7.96
C ARG A 10 6.81 -8.14 7.89
N ASN A 11 7.62 -7.08 7.83
CA ASN A 11 9.08 -7.12 7.64
C ASN A 11 9.55 -8.07 6.51
N PHE A 12 8.88 -8.06 5.36
CA PHE A 12 9.22 -8.93 4.24
C PHE A 12 10.57 -8.56 3.64
N ASN A 13 11.47 -9.54 3.61
CA ASN A 13 12.80 -9.40 3.04
C ASN A 13 13.00 -10.22 1.76
N GLY A 14 11.97 -10.93 1.27
CA GLY A 14 12.00 -11.74 0.06
C GLY A 14 12.84 -13.02 0.09
N ALA A 15 13.60 -13.30 1.16
CA ALA A 15 14.56 -14.41 1.19
C ALA A 15 13.95 -15.76 1.65
N ASN A 16 12.78 -15.73 2.30
CA ASN A 16 12.16 -16.94 2.84
C ASN A 16 11.28 -17.62 1.77
N ALA A 17 11.76 -18.75 1.24
CA ALA A 17 11.07 -19.50 0.17
C ALA A 17 9.67 -20.01 0.58
N ALA A 18 9.50 -20.51 1.81
CA ALA A 18 8.21 -21.01 2.28
C ALA A 18 7.18 -19.87 2.38
N ARG A 19 7.60 -18.72 2.91
CA ARG A 19 6.77 -17.51 2.98
C ARG A 19 6.42 -16.98 1.60
N ASN A 20 7.38 -16.98 0.67
CA ASN A 20 7.14 -16.58 -0.71
C ASN A 20 6.09 -17.49 -1.37
N ALA A 21 6.22 -18.81 -1.22
CA ALA A 21 5.24 -19.77 -1.75
C ALA A 21 3.83 -19.57 -1.16
N ALA A 22 3.73 -19.25 0.13
CA ALA A 22 2.46 -18.92 0.77
C ALA A 22 1.80 -17.68 0.15
N TYR A 23 2.56 -16.59 -0.05
CA TYR A 23 2.03 -15.40 -0.73
C TYR A 23 1.59 -15.69 -2.17
N VAL A 24 2.33 -16.53 -2.91
CA VAL A 24 1.93 -16.94 -4.27
C VAL A 24 0.59 -17.65 -4.27
N GLY A 25 0.39 -18.62 -3.38
CA GLY A 25 -0.89 -19.32 -3.24
C GLY A 25 -2.04 -18.37 -2.88
N ALA A 26 -1.81 -17.50 -1.90
CA ALA A 26 -2.80 -16.52 -1.47
C ALA A 26 -3.19 -15.53 -2.59
N PHE A 27 -2.20 -14.92 -3.25
CA PHE A 27 -2.43 -13.94 -4.32
C PHE A 27 -3.08 -14.57 -5.54
N GLY A 28 -2.68 -15.79 -5.92
CA GLY A 28 -3.34 -16.57 -6.97
C GLY A 28 -4.82 -16.82 -6.66
N ALA A 29 -5.13 -17.24 -5.43
CA ALA A 29 -6.51 -17.47 -5.01
C ALA A 29 -7.35 -16.19 -4.96
N ILE A 30 -6.76 -15.05 -4.55
CA ILE A 30 -7.44 -13.74 -4.58
C ILE A 30 -7.75 -13.34 -6.03
N SER A 31 -6.75 -13.40 -6.90
CA SER A 31 -6.91 -12.98 -8.30
C SER A 31 -7.93 -13.86 -9.02
N ALA A 32 -7.89 -15.18 -8.79
CA ALA A 32 -8.91 -16.11 -9.29
C ALA A 32 -10.32 -15.79 -8.77
N GLY A 33 -10.47 -15.49 -7.47
CA GLY A 33 -11.76 -15.15 -6.86
C GLY A 33 -12.32 -13.79 -7.29
N LEU A 34 -11.48 -12.88 -7.78
CA LEU A 34 -11.90 -11.61 -8.39
C LEU A 34 -12.33 -11.79 -9.85
N GLY A 35 -11.61 -12.64 -10.58
CA GLY A 35 -11.82 -12.91 -12.00
C GLY A 35 -11.57 -11.68 -12.89
N ALA A 36 -11.83 -11.84 -14.19
CA ALA A 36 -11.60 -10.79 -15.19
C ALA A 36 -12.54 -9.57 -15.05
N VAL A 37 -13.63 -9.70 -14.27
CA VAL A 37 -14.66 -8.65 -14.11
C VAL A 37 -14.29 -7.65 -13.02
N ASN A 38 -13.46 -8.06 -12.05
CA ASN A 38 -12.99 -7.20 -10.96
C ASN A 38 -11.46 -7.19 -10.85
N PRO A 39 -10.74 -6.85 -11.94
CA PRO A 39 -9.29 -6.91 -11.94
C PRO A 39 -8.69 -5.92 -10.93
N ILE A 40 -7.53 -6.27 -10.36
CA ILE A 40 -6.77 -5.36 -9.53
C ILE A 40 -6.14 -4.30 -10.45
N ALA A 41 -6.48 -3.03 -10.22
CA ALA A 41 -5.96 -1.87 -10.94
C ALA A 41 -4.59 -1.45 -10.42
N VAL A 42 -4.44 -1.35 -9.08
CA VAL A 42 -3.20 -0.98 -8.39
C VAL A 42 -3.07 -1.81 -7.13
N ALA A 43 -1.88 -2.35 -6.88
CA ALA A 43 -1.54 -3.11 -5.68
C ALA A 43 -0.39 -2.44 -4.92
N GLY A 44 -0.52 -2.29 -3.62
CA GLY A 44 0.51 -1.77 -2.72
C GLY A 44 0.97 -2.79 -1.71
N PHE A 45 2.28 -2.84 -1.51
CA PHE A 45 2.96 -3.75 -0.59
C PHE A 45 3.78 -2.92 0.40
N THR A 46 3.47 -3.03 1.70
CA THR A 46 4.17 -2.31 2.77
C THR A 46 5.02 -3.25 3.62
N GLU A 47 5.86 -2.70 4.50
CA GLU A 47 6.81 -3.45 5.34
C GLU A 47 7.89 -4.24 4.58
N LEU A 48 8.42 -3.64 3.52
CA LEU A 48 9.50 -4.24 2.73
C LEU A 48 10.86 -3.78 3.29
N THR A 49 11.76 -4.71 3.62
CA THR A 49 12.99 -4.38 4.39
C THR A 49 14.30 -4.65 3.63
N SER A 50 14.24 -5.15 2.39
CA SER A 50 15.41 -5.43 1.55
C SER A 50 15.11 -5.24 0.07
N GLY A 51 15.54 -4.11 -0.51
CA GLY A 51 15.24 -3.76 -1.92
C GLY A 51 15.49 -4.90 -2.92
N GLY A 52 16.68 -5.50 -2.91
CA GLY A 52 17.08 -6.51 -3.92
C GLY A 52 16.39 -7.86 -3.80
N ASN A 53 16.30 -8.42 -2.59
CA ASN A 53 15.65 -9.72 -2.39
C ASN A 53 14.12 -9.61 -2.55
N VAL A 54 13.54 -8.50 -2.08
CA VAL A 54 12.11 -8.22 -2.25
C VAL A 54 11.76 -8.04 -3.72
N ALA A 55 12.56 -7.29 -4.48
CA ALA A 55 12.38 -7.16 -5.94
C ALA A 55 12.35 -8.53 -6.62
N THR A 56 13.30 -9.42 -6.29
CA THR A 56 13.34 -10.78 -6.84
C THR A 56 12.06 -11.57 -6.49
N ALA A 57 11.62 -11.53 -5.24
CA ALA A 57 10.43 -12.25 -4.80
C ALA A 57 9.13 -11.70 -5.44
N LEU A 58 9.01 -10.37 -5.54
CA LEU A 58 7.84 -9.72 -6.14
C LEU A 58 7.76 -9.89 -7.65
N GLY A 59 8.83 -10.35 -8.32
CA GLY A 59 8.84 -10.61 -9.75
C GLY A 59 9.56 -9.57 -10.59
N GLY A 60 10.47 -8.79 -9.98
CA GLY A 60 11.27 -7.75 -10.61
C GLY A 60 11.09 -6.39 -9.95
N HIS A 61 11.77 -5.39 -10.48
CA HIS A 61 11.60 -3.99 -10.07
C HIS A 61 11.61 -3.10 -11.32
N ASN A 62 10.47 -2.47 -11.62
CA ASN A 62 10.29 -1.69 -12.85
C ASN A 62 11.22 -0.47 -12.97
N ALA A 63 11.77 0.03 -11.85
CA ALA A 63 12.67 1.17 -11.82
C ALA A 63 14.12 0.85 -12.27
N VAL A 64 14.54 -0.42 -12.18
CA VAL A 64 15.96 -0.80 -12.31
C VAL A 64 16.20 -1.73 -13.50
N GLY A 65 15.16 -2.04 -14.29
CA GLY A 65 15.28 -2.99 -15.39
C GLY A 65 15.78 -4.36 -14.93
N ILE A 66 15.60 -4.70 -13.65
CA ILE A 66 15.88 -6.04 -13.13
C ILE A 66 14.80 -6.94 -13.74
N PRO A 67 15.17 -7.84 -14.67
CA PRO A 67 14.19 -8.67 -15.36
C PRO A 67 13.39 -9.48 -14.34
N GLY A 68 12.08 -9.56 -14.54
CA GLY A 68 11.26 -10.49 -13.78
C GLY A 68 11.68 -11.93 -14.06
N GLY A 69 11.71 -12.77 -13.02
CA GLY A 69 12.16 -14.17 -13.18
C GLY A 69 12.48 -14.94 -11.90
N GLY A 70 12.23 -14.40 -10.71
CA GLY A 70 12.36 -15.17 -9.47
C GLY A 70 11.31 -16.29 -9.40
N PRO A 71 11.61 -17.43 -8.76
CA PRO A 71 10.71 -18.60 -8.70
C PRO A 71 9.40 -18.35 -7.94
N ALA A 72 9.29 -17.23 -7.22
CA ALA A 72 8.09 -16.84 -6.51
C ALA A 72 7.16 -15.94 -7.35
N ASN A 73 7.68 -14.91 -8.03
CA ASN A 73 6.91 -13.96 -8.85
C ASN A 73 5.52 -13.60 -8.29
N LEU A 74 5.49 -13.03 -7.08
CA LEU A 74 4.24 -12.75 -6.35
C LEU A 74 3.29 -11.84 -7.14
N CYS A 75 3.80 -10.84 -7.86
CA CYS A 75 2.96 -9.93 -8.63
C CYS A 75 2.24 -10.62 -9.80
N ALA A 76 2.89 -11.58 -10.46
CA ALA A 76 2.23 -12.39 -11.49
C ALA A 76 1.07 -13.22 -10.92
N ALA A 77 1.22 -13.79 -9.73
CA ALA A 77 0.13 -14.51 -9.06
C ALA A 77 -1.09 -13.60 -8.78
N LEU A 78 -0.84 -12.31 -8.52
CA LEU A 78 -1.90 -11.32 -8.31
C LEU A 78 -2.46 -10.73 -9.62
N ASN A 79 -1.90 -11.06 -10.79
CA ASN A 79 -2.16 -10.44 -12.09
C ASN A 79 -1.87 -8.92 -12.12
N VAL A 80 -0.72 -8.53 -11.56
CA VAL A 80 -0.18 -7.17 -11.65
C VAL A 80 1.25 -7.19 -12.20
N GLN A 81 1.68 -6.06 -12.74
CA GLN A 81 3.05 -5.86 -13.22
C GLN A 81 4.04 -5.91 -12.06
N PRO A 82 5.36 -6.08 -12.32
CA PRO A 82 6.36 -5.89 -11.28
C PRO A 82 6.22 -4.52 -10.60
N PRO A 83 6.52 -4.40 -9.31
CA PRO A 83 6.31 -3.16 -8.58
C PRO A 83 7.34 -2.10 -8.97
N ILE A 84 6.97 -0.85 -8.74
CA ILE A 84 7.90 0.25 -8.47
C ILE A 84 8.10 0.29 -6.96
N MET A 85 9.34 0.11 -6.50
CA MET A 85 9.70 0.17 -5.09
C MET A 85 10.42 1.47 -4.79
N ALA A 86 10.08 2.09 -3.67
CA ALA A 86 10.79 3.27 -3.21
C ALA A 86 10.91 3.27 -1.68
N ALA A 87 12.06 3.72 -1.19
CA ALA A 87 12.33 3.86 0.22
C ALA A 87 11.38 4.90 0.82
N CYS A 88 10.66 4.53 1.87
CA CYS A 88 9.64 5.35 2.52
C CYS A 88 10.10 5.91 3.87
N GLY A 89 11.23 5.47 4.42
CA GLY A 89 11.76 6.03 5.65
C GLY A 89 12.92 5.20 6.21
N LEU A 90 13.55 5.73 7.25
CA LEU A 90 14.56 5.02 8.03
C LEU A 90 13.94 4.69 9.38
N THR A 91 14.03 3.44 9.81
CA THR A 91 13.51 3.03 11.13
C THR A 91 14.65 2.51 12.00
N ALA A 92 14.63 2.88 13.28
CA ALA A 92 15.53 2.33 14.29
C ALA A 92 15.35 0.81 14.42
N LEU A 93 14.13 0.31 14.20
CA LEU A 93 13.79 -1.11 14.20
C LEU A 93 14.47 -1.91 13.07
N ALA A 94 14.73 -1.27 11.93
CA ALA A 94 15.48 -1.87 10.84
C ALA A 94 17.01 -1.66 10.97
N ASN A 95 17.51 -1.32 12.17
CA ASN A 95 18.89 -0.91 12.42
C ASN A 95 19.33 0.27 11.54
N GLY A 96 18.45 1.25 11.34
CA GLY A 96 18.70 2.42 10.50
C GLY A 96 18.70 2.12 9.00
N LYS A 97 18.21 0.95 8.56
CA LYS A 97 18.05 0.63 7.15
C LYS A 97 16.76 1.23 6.58
N PRO A 98 16.72 1.52 5.27
CA PRO A 98 15.49 1.91 4.61
C PRO A 98 14.41 0.83 4.67
N GLU A 99 13.19 1.25 4.94
CA GLU A 99 11.97 0.51 4.64
C GLU A 99 11.44 0.96 3.29
N PHE A 100 10.80 0.07 2.54
CA PHE A 100 10.31 0.32 1.20
C PHE A 100 8.80 0.07 1.11
N ILE A 101 8.17 0.77 0.17
CA ILE A 101 6.82 0.47 -0.30
C ILE A 101 6.92 0.10 -1.78
N GLY A 102 6.26 -0.99 -2.16
CA GLY A 102 6.14 -1.43 -3.55
C GLY A 102 4.75 -1.12 -4.09
N ILE A 103 4.66 -0.54 -5.30
CA ILE A 103 3.39 -0.23 -5.96
C ILE A 103 3.40 -0.85 -7.36
N SER A 104 2.42 -1.69 -7.64
CA SER A 104 2.22 -2.35 -8.94
C SER A 104 0.93 -1.88 -9.58
N ILE A 105 0.91 -1.81 -10.91
CA ILE A 105 -0.32 -1.59 -11.69
C ILE A 105 -0.77 -2.88 -12.36
N SER A 106 -2.03 -2.95 -12.77
CA SER A 106 -2.60 -4.14 -13.42
C SER A 106 -1.78 -4.61 -14.62
N SER A 107 -1.66 -5.93 -14.79
CA SER A 107 -1.18 -6.53 -16.05
C SER A 107 -2.30 -6.80 -17.05
N ALA A 108 -3.56 -6.60 -16.66
CA ALA A 108 -4.70 -6.77 -17.54
C ALA A 108 -4.72 -5.67 -18.63
N ALA A 109 -4.45 -6.07 -19.87
CA ALA A 109 -4.46 -5.19 -21.03
C ALA A 109 -5.78 -4.40 -21.18
N ALA A 110 -6.91 -5.01 -20.79
CA ALA A 110 -8.23 -4.38 -20.83
C ALA A 110 -8.35 -3.11 -19.95
N LEU A 111 -7.55 -2.99 -18.88
CA LEU A 111 -7.53 -1.76 -18.08
C LEU A 111 -6.64 -0.67 -18.67
N GLY A 112 -5.70 -1.01 -19.55
CA GLY A 112 -4.80 -0.04 -20.20
C GLY A 112 -4.06 0.86 -19.22
N MET A 113 -3.63 0.33 -18.07
CA MET A 113 -3.01 1.12 -17.00
C MET A 113 -1.62 1.61 -17.41
N ASN A 114 -1.34 2.88 -17.14
CA ASN A 114 -0.04 3.50 -17.34
C ASN A 114 0.34 4.36 -16.13
N VAL A 115 1.61 4.38 -15.74
CA VAL A 115 2.13 5.25 -14.68
C VAL A 115 2.61 6.56 -15.31
N LEU A 116 2.06 7.69 -14.84
CA LEU A 116 2.43 9.03 -15.29
C LEU A 116 3.49 9.68 -14.39
N SER A 117 3.43 9.39 -13.09
CA SER A 117 4.33 9.98 -12.09
C SER A 117 4.48 9.06 -10.88
N VAL A 118 5.62 9.16 -10.22
CA VAL A 118 5.92 8.47 -8.96
C VAL A 118 6.45 9.52 -7.99
N GLY A 119 6.05 9.43 -6.73
CA GLY A 119 6.60 10.32 -5.70
C GLY A 119 6.52 9.71 -4.32
N ARG A 120 7.12 10.43 -3.38
CA ARG A 120 7.13 10.10 -1.96
C ARG A 120 6.90 11.35 -1.15
N ILE A 121 6.24 11.20 0.00
CA ILE A 121 6.03 12.30 0.92
C ILE A 121 6.59 11.94 2.27
N PHE A 122 7.64 12.63 2.68
CA PHE A 122 8.31 12.44 3.96
C PHE A 122 7.88 13.50 4.96
N LEU A 123 8.02 13.16 6.24
CA LEU A 123 7.90 14.10 7.34
C LEU A 123 9.28 14.67 7.67
N HIS A 124 9.34 15.99 7.88
CA HIS A 124 10.51 16.70 8.34
C HIS A 124 10.19 17.44 9.64
N SER A 125 11.04 17.21 10.64
CA SER A 125 11.04 17.86 11.94
C SER A 125 12.48 18.17 12.33
N ASP A 126 12.74 19.44 12.60
CA ASP A 126 14.06 19.97 13.02
C ASP A 126 14.02 20.62 14.42
N GLY A 127 12.96 20.33 15.18
CA GLY A 127 12.71 20.94 16.51
C GLY A 127 12.21 22.38 16.47
N LYS A 128 12.13 23.01 15.29
CA LYS A 128 11.59 24.36 15.09
C LYS A 128 10.37 24.37 14.18
N SER A 129 10.31 23.43 13.26
CA SER A 129 9.27 23.30 12.25
C SER A 129 8.89 21.84 12.05
N LEU A 130 7.64 21.64 11.63
CA LEU A 130 7.11 20.33 11.26
C LEU A 130 6.47 20.44 9.87
N ASN A 131 7.21 20.00 8.86
CA ASN A 131 6.85 20.15 7.45
C ASN A 131 6.76 18.79 6.73
N LEU A 132 6.18 18.82 5.55
CA LEU A 132 6.13 17.67 4.64
C LEU A 132 7.00 17.97 3.42
N ILE A 133 7.73 16.96 2.95
CA ILE A 133 8.59 17.03 1.78
C ILE A 133 7.96 16.18 0.69
N ASP A 134 7.49 16.79 -0.39
CA ASP A 134 7.08 16.08 -1.61
C ASP A 134 8.33 15.86 -2.49
N ASP A 135 8.87 14.65 -2.42
CA ASP A 135 10.01 14.18 -3.19
C ASP A 135 9.49 13.38 -4.39
N ARG A 136 9.43 14.02 -5.55
CA ARG A 136 8.95 13.40 -6.80
C ARG A 136 10.11 12.77 -7.55
N ALA A 137 9.87 11.60 -8.15
CA ALA A 137 10.83 11.03 -9.06
C ALA A 137 11.09 12.00 -10.23
N PRO A 138 12.36 12.23 -10.61
CA PRO A 138 12.70 13.20 -11.65
C PRO A 138 12.26 12.75 -13.05
N VAL A 139 12.12 11.44 -13.27
CA VAL A 139 11.71 10.81 -14.53
C VAL A 139 10.92 9.53 -14.23
N HIS A 140 10.20 9.01 -15.23
CA HIS A 140 9.55 7.71 -15.18
C HIS A 140 10.10 6.82 -16.32
N PRO A 141 10.54 5.57 -16.05
CA PRO A 141 10.65 4.93 -14.73
C PRO A 141 11.66 5.65 -13.80
N PRO A 142 11.44 5.64 -12.47
CA PRO A 142 12.32 6.32 -11.54
C PRO A 142 13.73 5.72 -11.53
N PRO A 143 14.80 6.50 -11.34
CA PRO A 143 16.16 5.95 -11.22
C PRO A 143 16.35 5.15 -9.93
N ALA A 144 17.17 4.09 -9.98
CA ALA A 144 17.51 3.26 -8.82
C ALA A 144 17.99 4.08 -7.60
N ALA A 145 18.87 5.06 -7.84
CA ALA A 145 19.39 5.94 -6.78
C ALA A 145 18.29 6.72 -6.06
N TRP A 146 17.23 7.12 -6.77
CA TRP A 146 16.08 7.77 -6.14
C TRP A 146 15.25 6.75 -5.35
N CYS A 147 14.98 5.58 -5.93
CA CYS A 147 14.24 4.50 -5.27
C CYS A 147 14.89 4.04 -3.96
N ASP A 148 16.21 3.92 -3.91
CA ASP A 148 16.92 3.36 -2.76
C ASP A 148 17.26 4.40 -1.68
N ALA A 149 17.34 5.68 -2.05
CA ALA A 149 17.66 6.75 -1.11
C ALA A 149 16.43 7.23 -0.34
N VAL A 150 16.58 7.45 0.96
CA VAL A 150 15.64 8.27 1.74
C VAL A 150 16.07 9.73 1.59
N HIS A 151 15.10 10.64 1.43
CA HIS A 151 15.41 12.06 1.27
C HIS A 151 16.23 12.57 2.48
N PRO A 152 17.34 13.32 2.29
CA PRO A 152 18.26 13.67 3.39
C PRO A 152 17.61 14.45 4.54
N SER A 153 16.55 15.21 4.25
CA SER A 153 15.80 15.98 5.24
C SER A 153 14.65 15.18 5.89
N ALA A 154 14.41 13.93 5.51
CA ALA A 154 13.38 13.11 6.15
C ALA A 154 13.79 12.78 7.59
N THR A 155 12.88 12.97 8.54
CA THR A 155 13.13 12.65 9.94
C THR A 155 13.10 11.13 10.13
N HIS A 156 14.09 10.61 10.86
CA HIS A 156 14.16 9.20 11.22
C HIS A 156 12.94 8.77 12.06
N ASP A 157 12.61 7.49 12.01
CA ASP A 157 11.46 6.88 12.71
C ASP A 157 10.09 7.41 12.26
N TYR A 158 10.06 8.13 11.14
CA TYR A 158 8.84 8.42 10.40
C TYR A 158 8.87 7.70 9.06
N ARG A 159 7.75 7.05 8.74
CA ARG A 159 7.50 6.47 7.43
C ARG A 159 6.64 7.44 6.62
N GLY A 160 7.08 7.69 5.40
CA GLY A 160 6.42 8.51 4.42
C GLY A 160 5.44 7.71 3.55
N VAL A 161 4.64 8.45 2.79
CA VAL A 161 3.80 7.88 1.74
C VAL A 161 4.66 7.63 0.51
N VAL A 162 4.45 6.51 -0.18
CA VAL A 162 4.89 6.34 -1.58
C VAL A 162 3.65 6.33 -2.44
N TYR A 163 3.65 7.03 -3.58
CA TYR A 163 2.49 7.16 -4.44
C TYR A 163 2.84 7.09 -5.92
N VAL A 164 1.84 6.72 -6.71
CA VAL A 164 1.85 6.80 -8.18
C VAL A 164 0.66 7.61 -8.66
N VAL A 165 0.86 8.35 -9.75
CA VAL A 165 -0.23 8.89 -10.58
C VAL A 165 -0.37 7.97 -11.78
N VAL A 166 -1.57 7.48 -12.04
CA VAL A 166 -1.87 6.51 -13.09
C VAL A 166 -2.97 7.02 -14.01
N GLN A 167 -2.92 6.57 -15.25
CA GLN A 167 -3.97 6.74 -16.25
C GLN A 167 -4.46 5.36 -16.69
N ASN A 168 -5.78 5.18 -16.82
CA ASN A 168 -6.34 3.97 -17.41
C ASN A 168 -6.56 4.12 -18.93
N GLY A 169 -6.92 3.03 -19.61
CA GLY A 169 -7.16 3.03 -21.07
C GLY A 169 -8.31 3.92 -21.53
N ALA A 170 -9.18 4.36 -20.62
CA ALA A 170 -10.26 5.32 -20.88
C ALA A 170 -9.80 6.79 -20.70
N GLY A 171 -8.53 7.02 -20.33
CA GLY A 171 -7.97 8.35 -20.10
C GLY A 171 -8.23 8.93 -18.72
N HIS A 172 -8.91 8.21 -17.82
CA HIS A 172 -9.12 8.66 -16.44
C HIS A 172 -7.80 8.64 -15.67
N ILE A 173 -7.51 9.74 -14.97
CA ILE A 173 -6.28 9.93 -14.18
C ILE A 173 -6.63 9.96 -12.69
N PHE A 174 -5.88 9.20 -11.90
CA PHE A 174 -5.99 9.16 -10.45
C PHE A 174 -4.64 8.84 -9.80
N ALA A 175 -4.50 9.15 -8.51
CA ALA A 175 -3.34 8.85 -7.70
C ALA A 175 -3.68 7.78 -6.67
N VAL A 176 -2.73 6.88 -6.43
CA VAL A 176 -2.81 5.88 -5.38
C VAL A 176 -1.52 5.91 -4.59
N GLY A 177 -1.65 6.14 -3.28
CA GLY A 177 -0.55 6.10 -2.33
C GLY A 177 -0.70 4.94 -1.36
N PHE A 178 0.41 4.56 -0.75
CA PHE A 178 0.42 3.66 0.39
C PHE A 178 1.28 4.20 1.52
N LEU A 179 0.87 3.91 2.74
CA LEU A 179 1.58 4.25 3.97
C LEU A 179 1.63 3.03 4.88
N HIS A 180 2.72 2.89 5.63
CA HIS A 180 2.73 2.08 6.83
C HIS A 180 3.21 2.98 7.95
N ASN A 181 2.40 3.20 8.97
CA ASN A 181 2.75 4.06 10.09
C ASN A 181 3.48 3.27 11.18
N MET A 182 4.21 3.93 12.08
CA MET A 182 4.90 3.27 13.19
C MET A 182 3.91 2.75 14.24
N TYR A 183 4.18 1.58 14.82
CA TYR A 183 3.37 1.01 15.92
C TYR A 183 3.94 1.32 17.31
N SER A 184 5.25 1.62 17.41
CA SER A 184 5.98 1.61 18.69
C SER A 184 5.91 2.90 19.50
N PHE A 185 5.59 4.03 18.87
CA PHE A 185 5.64 5.36 19.51
C PHE A 185 4.34 6.13 19.28
N VAL A 186 3.58 6.33 20.37
CA VAL A 186 2.22 6.89 20.33
C VAL A 186 2.18 8.31 19.74
N ASP A 187 3.12 9.17 20.11
CA ASP A 187 3.12 10.55 19.60
C ASP A 187 3.45 10.63 18.11
N GLN A 188 4.39 9.80 17.66
CA GLN A 188 4.83 9.76 16.26
C GLN A 188 3.70 9.24 15.36
N LYS A 189 3.01 8.18 15.78
CA LYS A 189 1.90 7.62 14.99
C LYS A 189 0.73 8.59 14.86
N VAL A 190 0.38 9.31 15.93
CA VAL A 190 -0.68 10.33 15.93
C VAL A 190 -0.29 11.51 15.06
N LEU A 191 0.98 11.93 15.12
CA LEU A 191 1.51 13.02 14.32
C LEU A 191 1.46 12.72 12.81
N VAL A 192 1.88 11.52 12.38
CA VAL A 192 1.75 11.08 10.99
C VAL A 192 0.30 11.06 10.55
N ALA A 193 -0.59 10.47 11.37
CA ALA A 193 -2.03 10.42 11.08
C ALA A 193 -2.67 11.80 10.96
N GLY A 194 -2.23 12.77 11.77
CA GLY A 194 -2.64 14.17 11.67
C GLY A 194 -2.23 14.82 10.34
N LYS A 195 -1.16 14.34 9.71
CA LYS A 195 -0.60 14.89 8.46
C LYS A 195 -1.15 14.25 7.18
N ILE A 196 -1.90 13.15 7.27
CA ILE A 196 -2.47 12.45 6.10
C ILE A 196 -3.20 13.40 5.12
N PRO A 197 -4.11 14.31 5.55
CA PRO A 197 -4.76 15.21 4.59
C PRO A 197 -3.78 16.16 3.89
N SER A 198 -2.74 16.60 4.60
CA SER A 198 -1.69 17.45 4.02
C SER A 198 -0.84 16.67 3.03
N MET A 199 -0.57 15.38 3.28
CA MET A 199 0.09 14.50 2.32
C MET A 199 -0.79 14.30 1.07
N MET A 200 -2.09 14.02 1.23
CA MET A 200 -3.02 13.92 0.09
C MET A 200 -3.11 15.24 -0.69
N SER A 201 -3.11 16.39 -0.01
CA SER A 201 -3.07 17.71 -0.66
C SER A 201 -1.80 17.93 -1.49
N LEU A 202 -0.64 17.44 -1.02
CA LEU A 202 0.61 17.49 -1.78
C LEU A 202 0.56 16.59 -3.02
N ILE A 203 0.00 15.37 -2.91
CA ILE A 203 -0.28 14.51 -4.07
C ILE A 203 -1.19 15.26 -5.07
N GLY A 204 -2.20 15.97 -4.57
CA GLY A 204 -3.11 16.82 -5.34
C GLY A 204 -2.42 17.92 -6.17
N LYS A 205 -1.22 18.34 -5.75
CA LYS A 205 -0.38 19.32 -6.46
C LYS A 205 0.54 18.68 -7.50
N ASN A 206 0.46 17.36 -7.72
CA ASN A 206 1.21 16.71 -8.78
C ASN A 206 0.58 17.11 -10.14
N PRO A 207 1.34 17.76 -11.05
CA PRO A 207 0.78 18.25 -12.30
C PRO A 207 0.24 17.13 -13.20
N ALA A 208 0.78 15.91 -13.09
CA ALA A 208 0.29 14.77 -13.85
C ALA A 208 -1.14 14.34 -13.44
N LEU A 209 -1.58 14.66 -12.22
CA LEU A 209 -2.89 14.24 -11.71
C LEU A 209 -4.04 15.06 -12.31
N GLY A 210 -3.80 16.34 -12.65
CA GLY A 210 -4.81 17.19 -13.29
C GLY A 210 -6.09 17.38 -12.46
N GLY A 211 -6.03 17.27 -11.13
CA GLY A 211 -7.20 17.33 -10.24
C GLY A 211 -7.99 16.02 -10.12
N GLY A 212 -7.45 14.91 -10.63
CA GLY A 212 -8.03 13.59 -10.48
C GLY A 212 -8.12 13.07 -9.04
N ALA A 213 -8.74 11.91 -8.93
CA ALA A 213 -8.97 11.21 -7.67
C ALA A 213 -7.67 10.83 -6.94
N ILE A 214 -7.63 10.87 -5.61
CA ILE A 214 -6.53 10.39 -4.76
C ILE A 214 -7.05 9.36 -3.76
N TYR A 215 -6.39 8.21 -3.73
CA TYR A 215 -6.61 7.13 -2.76
C TYR A 215 -5.33 6.88 -1.97
N LEU A 216 -5.44 6.63 -0.67
CA LEU A 216 -4.32 6.29 0.21
C LEU A 216 -4.69 5.08 1.07
N GLY A 217 -4.04 3.94 0.84
CA GLY A 217 -4.24 2.71 1.61
C GLY A 217 -3.07 2.44 2.56
N GLY A 218 -3.27 1.64 3.59
CA GLY A 218 -2.17 1.31 4.48
C GLY A 218 -2.56 0.79 5.85
N ASP A 219 -1.56 0.33 6.60
CA ASP A 219 -1.65 0.15 8.05
C ASP A 219 -1.23 1.47 8.72
N PHE A 220 -2.21 2.21 9.22
CA PHE A 220 -2.02 3.53 9.81
C PHE A 220 -1.66 3.50 11.30
N ASN A 221 -1.64 2.33 11.95
CA ASN A 221 -1.43 2.15 13.39
C ASN A 221 -2.26 3.06 14.34
N VAL A 222 -3.33 3.65 13.83
CA VAL A 222 -4.28 4.52 14.55
C VAL A 222 -5.69 4.29 14.05
N ASP A 223 -6.67 4.53 14.92
CA ASP A 223 -8.08 4.47 14.56
C ASP A 223 -8.36 5.39 13.35
N PRO A 224 -9.21 4.95 12.41
CA PRO A 224 -9.70 5.86 11.39
C PRO A 224 -10.45 6.99 12.06
N VAL A 225 -10.02 8.21 11.78
CA VAL A 225 -10.76 9.39 12.21
C VAL A 225 -11.88 9.58 11.20
N ASP A 226 -13.13 9.57 11.66
CA ASP A 226 -14.29 9.83 10.83
C ASP A 226 -14.25 11.29 10.33
N ARG A 227 -13.72 11.46 9.12
CA ARG A 227 -13.52 12.78 8.48
C ARG A 227 -14.51 12.87 7.34
N THR A 228 -15.76 13.15 7.68
CA THR A 228 -16.90 13.23 6.74
C THR A 228 -16.89 14.44 5.81
N ASN A 229 -15.75 15.13 5.64
CA ASN A 229 -15.65 16.27 4.74
C ASN A 229 -14.53 16.10 3.68
N ASP A 230 -14.84 16.60 2.49
CA ASP A 230 -14.01 16.66 1.29
C ASP A 230 -12.63 17.29 1.53
N ARG A 231 -12.54 18.29 2.42
CA ARG A 231 -11.29 18.99 2.75
C ARG A 231 -10.26 18.13 3.46
N LEU A 232 -10.68 17.08 4.15
CA LEU A 232 -9.80 16.26 4.99
C LEU A 232 -9.62 14.82 4.47
N GLY A 233 -10.33 14.45 3.40
CA GLY A 233 -10.41 13.09 2.89
C GLY A 233 -11.33 12.23 3.75
N ILE A 234 -12.09 11.35 3.10
CA ILE A 234 -13.04 10.48 3.77
C ILE A 234 -12.38 9.12 4.00
N ALA A 235 -12.35 8.70 5.27
CA ALA A 235 -11.87 7.38 5.64
C ALA A 235 -12.91 6.33 5.23
N ALA A 236 -12.63 5.56 4.20
CA ALA A 236 -13.37 4.36 3.86
C ALA A 236 -12.91 3.24 4.80
N CYS A 237 -13.70 3.02 5.84
CA CYS A 237 -13.50 1.96 6.83
C CYS A 237 -14.57 0.89 6.61
N TYR A 238 -14.24 -0.35 6.96
CA TYR A 238 -15.18 -1.45 6.83
C TYR A 238 -16.25 -1.34 7.92
N SER A 239 -17.48 -1.02 7.53
CA SER A 239 -18.64 -1.44 8.30
C SER A 239 -19.13 -2.79 7.76
N GLN A 240 -18.63 -3.90 8.28
CA GLN A 240 -19.48 -5.08 8.38
C GLN A 240 -19.90 -5.24 9.84
N GLY A 241 -21.07 -4.69 10.16
CA GLY A 241 -21.75 -4.85 11.45
C GLY A 241 -22.22 -6.27 11.75
N THR A 242 -21.72 -7.29 11.06
CA THR A 242 -22.01 -8.70 11.30
C THR A 242 -20.80 -9.53 10.92
N LEU A 243 -20.12 -10.06 11.95
CA LEU A 243 -19.16 -11.13 11.81
C LEU A 243 -19.88 -12.39 11.27
N PRO A 244 -19.38 -13.10 10.23
CA PRO A 244 -19.79 -14.47 9.92
C PRO A 244 -19.93 -15.36 11.16
N ALA A 245 -20.89 -16.30 11.12
CA ALA A 245 -21.29 -17.14 12.25
C ALA A 245 -20.17 -18.04 12.83
N ALA A 246 -19.09 -18.28 12.08
CA ALA A 246 -17.92 -19.02 12.54
C ALA A 246 -16.72 -18.07 12.67
N ILE A 247 -16.38 -17.70 13.90
CA ILE A 247 -15.30 -16.77 14.24
C ILE A 247 -14.03 -17.52 14.62
N PRO A 248 -13.00 -17.55 13.75
CA PRO A 248 -11.63 -17.83 14.17
C PRO A 248 -11.21 -17.00 15.38
N ALA A 249 -10.56 -17.63 16.35
CA ALA A 249 -10.14 -16.99 17.60
C ALA A 249 -9.21 -15.80 17.32
N GLY A 250 -9.61 -14.58 17.71
CA GLY A 250 -8.82 -13.35 17.53
C GLY A 250 -9.41 -12.29 16.60
N ALA A 251 -10.60 -12.53 16.03
CA ALA A 251 -11.30 -11.51 15.23
C ALA A 251 -11.88 -10.37 16.08
N GLN A 252 -11.78 -9.14 15.57
CA GLN A 252 -12.35 -7.94 16.18
C GLN A 252 -13.55 -7.44 15.39
N ALA A 253 -14.70 -7.28 16.05
CA ALA A 253 -15.87 -6.63 15.46
C ALA A 253 -15.55 -5.16 15.11
N GLY A 254 -15.89 -4.72 13.90
CA GLY A 254 -15.55 -3.37 13.42
C GLY A 254 -14.08 -3.17 13.00
N GLY A 255 -13.24 -4.20 13.14
CA GLY A 255 -11.91 -4.23 12.54
C GLY A 255 -12.01 -4.42 11.02
N THR A 256 -10.97 -3.99 10.31
CA THR A 256 -10.94 -4.02 8.84
C THR A 256 -10.51 -5.37 8.28
N THR A 257 -10.19 -6.34 9.15
CA THR A 257 -9.93 -7.73 8.77
C THR A 257 -10.27 -8.73 9.89
N TRP A 258 -10.36 -10.03 9.57
CA TRP A 258 -10.68 -11.11 10.53
C TRP A 258 -9.61 -11.34 11.61
N HIS A 259 -8.40 -10.82 11.41
CA HIS A 259 -7.35 -10.62 12.43
C HIS A 259 -6.75 -9.20 12.28
N GLY A 260 -7.52 -8.31 11.65
CA GLY A 260 -7.04 -7.07 11.08
C GLY A 260 -6.89 -6.02 12.13
N ASN A 261 -5.75 -5.36 12.08
CA ASN A 261 -5.65 -4.08 12.74
C ASN A 261 -6.84 -3.25 12.28
N LEU A 262 -7.58 -2.66 13.23
CA LEU A 262 -8.55 -1.61 12.94
C LEU A 262 -7.93 -0.44 12.16
N TYR A 263 -6.60 -0.46 12.03
CA TYR A 263 -5.75 0.51 11.38
C TYR A 263 -5.45 0.22 9.90
N ASP A 264 -5.89 -0.91 9.32
CA ASP A 264 -5.76 -1.15 7.86
C ASP A 264 -6.97 -0.60 7.10
N TYR A 265 -6.89 0.59 6.51
CA TYR A 265 -8.04 1.20 5.84
C TYR A 265 -7.65 2.06 4.63
N TRP A 266 -8.62 2.73 4.01
CA TRP A 266 -8.40 3.62 2.87
C TRP A 266 -8.87 5.05 3.18
N TYR A 267 -8.12 6.05 2.72
CA TYR A 267 -8.59 7.43 2.59
C TYR A 267 -8.82 7.76 1.12
N ALA A 268 -9.88 8.52 0.82
CA ALA A 268 -10.15 9.08 -0.50
C ALA A 268 -10.45 10.58 -0.41
N ASN A 269 -9.92 11.41 -1.32
CA ASN A 269 -10.12 12.88 -1.28
C ASN A 269 -11.38 13.37 -2.01
N HIS A 270 -12.27 12.49 -2.46
CA HIS A 270 -13.49 12.86 -3.17
C HIS A 270 -14.63 11.94 -2.72
N GLY A 271 -15.82 12.53 -2.54
CA GLY A 271 -17.06 11.77 -2.50
C GLY A 271 -17.28 11.19 -3.88
N VAL A 272 -16.95 9.92 -4.07
CA VAL A 272 -17.15 9.24 -5.35
C VAL A 272 -18.65 9.35 -5.68
N ALA A 273 -18.99 9.84 -6.88
CA ALA A 273 -20.36 9.89 -7.34
C ALA A 273 -20.88 8.43 -7.39
N GLY A 274 -21.67 8.03 -6.38
CA GLY A 274 -22.00 6.62 -6.12
C GLY A 274 -21.83 6.17 -4.67
N GLY A 275 -21.26 7.00 -3.79
CA GLY A 275 -20.99 6.67 -2.38
C GLY A 275 -19.52 6.33 -2.15
N LEU A 276 -19.11 6.23 -0.89
CA LEU A 276 -17.73 5.85 -0.58
C LEU A 276 -17.43 4.47 -1.14
N PRO A 277 -16.24 4.27 -1.72
CA PRO A 277 -15.89 2.98 -2.26
C PRO A 277 -15.85 1.94 -1.14
N ALA A 278 -16.52 0.81 -1.37
CA ALA A 278 -16.68 -0.23 -0.38
C ALA A 278 -15.37 -1.00 -0.24
N ALA A 279 -14.87 -1.08 0.99
CA ALA A 279 -13.69 -1.84 1.27
C ALA A 279 -14.07 -3.35 1.35
N HIS A 280 -13.26 -4.26 0.77
CA HIS A 280 -13.50 -5.72 0.84
C HIS A 280 -12.29 -6.53 1.37
N VAL A 281 -12.59 -7.51 2.22
CA VAL A 281 -11.63 -8.46 2.82
C VAL A 281 -11.56 -9.75 2.01
N ARG A 282 -10.35 -10.29 1.82
CA ARG A 282 -10.12 -11.64 1.27
C ARG A 282 -9.49 -12.56 2.30
N THR A 283 -10.16 -13.67 2.58
CA THR A 283 -9.75 -14.66 3.58
C THR A 283 -8.57 -15.54 3.16
N ASN A 284 -8.17 -15.49 1.88
CA ASN A 284 -7.13 -16.37 1.35
C ASN A 284 -5.70 -15.93 1.71
N THR A 285 -5.52 -14.74 2.30
CA THR A 285 -4.25 -14.30 2.90
C THR A 285 -4.14 -14.71 4.37
N LEU A 286 -5.12 -15.44 4.91
CA LEU A 286 -5.12 -15.89 6.30
C LEU A 286 -4.38 -17.23 6.41
N ASP A 287 -3.48 -17.34 7.38
CA ASP A 287 -3.01 -18.62 7.89
C ASP A 287 -3.69 -18.89 9.23
N THR A 288 -4.65 -19.80 9.20
CA THR A 288 -5.31 -20.28 10.42
C THR A 288 -4.39 -21.28 11.10
N GLY A 289 -3.48 -20.77 11.92
CA GLY A 289 -2.57 -21.62 12.69
C GLY A 289 -3.33 -22.45 13.75
N ALA A 290 -3.31 -23.77 13.57
CA ALA A 290 -3.34 -24.74 14.67
C ALA A 290 -2.50 -25.96 14.29
N GLY A 291 -1.22 -26.01 14.71
CA GLY A 291 -0.46 -27.28 14.67
C GLY A 291 0.98 -27.28 14.15
N GLY A 292 1.60 -26.12 13.92
CA GLY A 292 3.07 -26.04 13.79
C GLY A 292 3.58 -25.64 12.40
N ALA A 293 4.42 -24.60 12.41
CA ALA A 293 5.24 -24.10 11.30
C ALA A 293 4.50 -23.61 10.05
N ASN A 294 3.66 -22.58 10.21
CA ASN A 294 3.56 -21.40 9.34
C ASN A 294 2.79 -20.34 10.15
N THR A 295 3.25 -19.10 10.04
CA THR A 295 2.84 -17.97 10.89
C THR A 295 2.39 -16.83 9.99
N MET A 296 1.19 -16.89 9.42
CA MET A 296 0.63 -15.66 8.80
C MET A 296 -0.31 -14.94 9.76
N SER A 297 0.24 -13.90 10.38
CA SER A 297 -0.54 -12.70 10.69
C SER A 297 -0.27 -11.73 9.55
N ASP A 298 -0.99 -11.93 8.45
CA ASP A 298 -0.98 -11.03 7.30
C ASP A 298 -2.31 -10.28 7.36
N HIS A 299 -2.23 -8.97 7.61
CA HIS A 299 -3.38 -8.09 7.47
C HIS A 299 -3.96 -8.29 6.06
N VAL A 300 -5.27 -8.50 5.98
CA VAL A 300 -5.94 -8.89 4.74
C VAL A 300 -5.66 -7.92 3.59
N ALA A 301 -5.62 -8.48 2.38
CA ALA A 301 -5.81 -7.79 1.12
C ALA A 301 -7.00 -6.82 1.17
N THR A 302 -6.72 -5.54 1.41
CA THR A 302 -7.74 -4.52 1.56
C THR A 302 -8.09 -4.01 0.17
N LEU A 303 -9.30 -4.36 -0.29
CA LEU A 303 -9.72 -4.01 -1.64
C LEU A 303 -10.60 -2.75 -1.65
N LEU A 304 -10.43 -1.88 -2.63
CA LEU A 304 -11.29 -0.71 -2.84
C LEU A 304 -11.85 -0.71 -4.26
N ALA A 305 -13.17 -0.80 -4.44
CA ALA A 305 -13.77 -0.70 -5.78
C ALA A 305 -13.72 0.75 -6.27
N ILE A 306 -13.23 0.98 -7.50
CA ILE A 306 -13.08 2.32 -8.11
C ILE A 306 -13.67 2.40 -9.51
#